data_AF-E4NK09-F1
#
_entry.id   AF-E4NK09-F1
#
_cell.length_a   1.000
_cell.length_b   1.000
_cell.length_c   1.000
_cell.angle_alpha   90.00
_cell.angle_beta   90.00
_cell.angle_gamma   90.00
#
_symmetry.space_group_name_H-M   'P 1'
#
loop_
_entity.id
_entity.type
_entity.pdbx_description
1 polymer ?
#
loop_
_entity_poly.entity_id
_entity_poly.type
_entity_poly.pdbx_seq_one_letter_code
_entity_poly.pdbx_strand_id
1 'polypeptide(L)'
;MWESSTRKPLKDVKVANAGTKTALNTANGRIYTVQPGERTLTSVLIEIDPASGKTRTWDTADKYFDGVAAHPVTGRFYVAGSLYNSSGFALTAFDPAAGKSLGKAEIPGDVAHGVAVDFVAKEVFVASSDKIGYKPRTVIFSDRP
;
A
#
# COMPACT_ATOMS: atom_id res chain seq x y z
N MET A 1 4.72 -15.09 -19.11
CA MET A 1 5.93 -15.95 -19.27
C MET A 1 7.10 -15.21 -18.65
N TRP A 2 7.77 -15.78 -17.66
CA TRP A 2 8.96 -15.19 -17.03
C TRP A 2 10.19 -15.65 -17.82
N GLU A 3 10.80 -14.75 -18.58
CA GLU A 3 12.05 -15.01 -19.30
C GLU A 3 13.14 -14.15 -18.66
N SER A 4 14.02 -14.78 -17.88
CA SER A 4 15.25 -14.16 -17.37
C SER A 4 16.36 -15.20 -17.49
N SER A 5 17.19 -15.04 -18.52
CA SER A 5 18.29 -15.96 -18.87
C SER A 5 19.40 -16.05 -17.82
N THR A 6 19.37 -15.20 -16.78
CA THR A 6 20.44 -15.13 -15.77
C THR A 6 19.96 -15.40 -14.35
N ARG A 7 18.64 -15.33 -14.07
CA ARG A 7 18.06 -15.35 -12.71
C ARG A 7 18.76 -14.39 -11.71
N LYS A 8 19.48 -13.39 -12.23
CA LYS A 8 20.19 -12.38 -11.43
C LYS A 8 19.32 -11.13 -11.33
N PRO A 9 19.31 -10.44 -10.18
CA PRO A 9 18.68 -9.14 -10.06
C PRO A 9 19.25 -8.16 -11.10
N LEU A 10 18.39 -7.41 -11.79
CA LEU A 10 18.81 -6.36 -12.73
C LEU A 10 19.36 -5.12 -12.00
N LYS A 11 18.75 -4.78 -10.86
CA LYS A 11 19.11 -3.66 -10.00
C LYS A 11 18.69 -3.97 -8.57
N ASP A 12 19.52 -3.60 -7.61
CA ASP A 12 19.21 -3.63 -6.19
C ASP A 12 19.11 -2.19 -5.68
N VAL A 13 17.95 -1.82 -5.14
CA VAL A 13 17.73 -0.51 -4.52
C VAL A 13 17.63 -0.74 -3.03
N LYS A 14 18.71 -0.42 -2.30
CA LYS A 14 18.73 -0.54 -0.85
C LYS A 14 17.86 0.54 -0.24
N VAL A 15 16.88 0.09 0.50
CA VAL A 15 15.97 0.96 1.22
C VAL A 15 16.01 0.55 2.68
N ALA A 16 16.40 1.49 3.55
CA ALA A 16 16.41 1.25 4.99
C ALA A 16 14.96 1.02 5.45
N ASN A 17 14.71 -0.11 6.13
CA ASN A 17 13.37 -0.43 6.64
C ASN A 17 12.31 -0.49 5.51
N ALA A 18 12.62 -1.17 4.41
CA ALA A 18 11.66 -1.40 3.33
C ALA A 18 10.83 -2.68 3.49
N GLY A 19 9.67 -2.63 2.83
CA GLY A 19 8.51 -3.44 3.10
C GLY A 19 8.47 -4.88 2.59
N THR A 20 7.55 -5.67 3.16
CA THR A 20 7.20 -7.03 2.69
C THR A 20 6.16 -7.02 1.57
N LYS A 21 5.63 -5.84 1.24
CA LYS A 21 4.54 -5.63 0.27
C LYS A 21 4.87 -4.46 -0.64
N THR A 22 4.53 -4.62 -1.92
CA THR A 22 4.95 -3.71 -2.99
C THR A 22 3.86 -3.54 -4.04
N ALA A 23 3.67 -2.31 -4.50
CA ALA A 23 2.84 -1.97 -5.65
C ALA A 23 3.65 -1.22 -6.71
N LEU A 24 3.35 -1.48 -7.98
CA LEU A 24 3.87 -0.73 -9.12
C LEU A 24 2.76 0.15 -9.67
N ASN A 25 3.02 1.44 -9.82
CA ASN A 25 2.24 2.27 -10.72
C ASN A 25 2.76 2.06 -12.15
N THR A 26 1.97 1.38 -12.97
CA THR A 26 2.38 0.99 -14.32
C THR A 26 2.46 2.15 -15.31
N ALA A 27 1.85 3.29 -15.03
CA ALA A 27 1.89 4.44 -15.93
C ALA A 27 3.14 5.31 -15.73
N ASN A 28 3.59 5.47 -14.48
CA ASN A 28 4.74 6.33 -14.16
C ASN A 28 5.99 5.57 -13.66
N GLY A 29 5.89 4.23 -13.55
CA GLY A 29 6.98 3.36 -13.13
C GLY A 29 7.38 3.48 -11.66
N ARG A 30 6.64 4.23 -10.84
CA ARG A 30 6.93 4.38 -9.40
C ARG A 30 6.56 3.10 -8.66
N ILE A 31 7.41 2.73 -7.71
CA ILE A 31 7.18 1.58 -6.83
C ILE A 31 6.84 2.11 -5.44
N TYR A 32 5.81 1.57 -4.80
CA TYR A 32 5.43 1.87 -3.43
C TYR A 32 5.62 0.62 -2.58
N THR A 33 6.40 0.72 -1.51
CA THR A 33 6.68 -0.39 -0.60
C THR A 33 6.22 -0.04 0.80
N VAL A 34 5.65 -1.00 1.51
CA VAL A 34 5.18 -0.82 2.88
C VAL A 34 5.71 -1.88 3.81
N GLN A 35 6.32 -1.44 4.92
CA GLN A 35 6.80 -2.34 5.97
C GLN A 35 5.77 -2.48 7.10
N PRO A 36 5.29 -3.71 7.37
CA PRO A 36 4.64 -4.00 8.64
C PRO A 36 5.69 -3.85 9.74
N GLY A 37 5.46 -2.95 10.70
CA GLY A 37 6.44 -2.69 11.76
C GLY A 37 6.51 -3.86 12.73
N GLU A 38 7.43 -4.81 12.57
CA GLU A 38 7.60 -5.86 13.58
C GLU A 38 8.19 -5.26 14.87
N ARG A 39 7.38 -5.18 15.94
CA ARG A 39 7.77 -4.80 17.31
C ARG A 39 8.36 -3.38 17.49
N THR A 40 8.68 -2.65 16.42
CA THR A 40 9.37 -1.33 16.46
C THR A 40 8.42 -0.12 16.37
N LEU A 41 7.10 -0.33 16.33
CA LEU A 41 6.07 0.74 16.37
C LEU A 41 6.17 1.79 15.24
N THR A 42 6.99 1.57 14.21
CA THR A 42 7.08 2.45 13.04
C THR A 42 6.91 1.60 11.78
N SER A 43 5.78 1.81 11.11
CA SER A 43 5.63 1.38 9.73
C SER A 43 6.23 2.43 8.82
N VAL A 44 6.79 1.95 7.71
CA VAL A 44 7.52 2.78 6.77
C VAL A 44 6.89 2.58 5.40
N LEU A 45 6.47 3.68 4.78
CA LEU A 45 5.93 3.73 3.42
C LEU A 45 6.92 4.50 2.56
N ILE A 46 7.41 3.85 1.51
CA ILE A 46 8.46 4.39 0.65
C ILE A 46 8.05 4.30 -0.80
N GLU A 47 8.10 5.44 -1.46
CA GLU A 47 8.07 5.55 -2.91
C GLU A 47 9.50 5.44 -3.45
N ILE A 48 9.68 4.66 -4.50
CA ILE A 48 10.97 4.38 -5.14
C ILE A 48 10.86 4.73 -6.62
N ASP A 49 11.85 5.49 -7.09
CA ASP A 49 12.18 5.64 -8.50
C ASP A 49 13.12 4.50 -8.94
N PRO A 50 12.66 3.46 -9.66
CA PRO A 50 13.55 2.39 -10.05
C PRO A 50 14.60 2.83 -11.07
N ALA A 51 14.35 3.87 -11.87
CA ALA A 51 15.31 4.36 -12.85
C ALA A 51 16.48 5.07 -12.15
N SER A 52 16.19 6.03 -11.28
CA SER A 52 17.22 6.83 -10.60
C SER A 52 17.71 6.22 -9.28
N GLY A 53 16.96 5.29 -8.67
CA GLY A 53 17.21 4.76 -7.33
C GLY A 53 16.84 5.72 -6.19
N LYS A 54 16.27 6.89 -6.51
CA LYS A 54 15.83 7.85 -5.49
C LYS A 54 14.61 7.32 -4.74
N THR A 55 14.56 7.63 -3.44
CA THR A 55 13.45 7.23 -2.56
C THR A 55 12.81 8.45 -1.91
N ARG A 56 11.53 8.31 -1.57
CA ARG A 56 10.76 9.27 -0.78
C ARG A 56 10.01 8.52 0.30
N THR A 57 10.25 8.87 1.56
CA THR A 57 9.49 8.37 2.70
C THR A 57 8.24 9.21 2.90
N TRP A 58 7.14 8.54 3.15
CA TRP A 58 5.85 9.15 3.46
C TRP A 58 5.61 9.11 4.97
N ASP A 59 5.27 10.27 5.54
CA ASP A 59 4.81 10.32 6.92
C ASP A 59 3.37 9.82 6.97
N THR A 60 3.14 8.86 7.84
CA THR A 60 1.85 8.22 8.00
C THR A 60 1.55 8.11 9.49
N ALA A 61 0.39 8.63 9.88
CA ALA A 61 -0.12 8.43 11.24
C ALA A 61 -0.50 6.95 11.52
N ASP A 62 -0.57 6.11 10.49
CA ASP A 62 -0.89 4.68 10.58
C ASP A 62 0.31 3.86 11.04
N LYS A 63 0.02 2.76 11.75
CA LYS A 63 1.00 1.80 12.24
C LYS A 63 0.57 0.42 11.75
N TYR A 64 1.50 -0.40 11.28
CA TYR A 64 1.24 -1.70 10.64
C TYR A 64 0.53 -1.59 9.30
N PHE A 65 1.31 -1.57 8.24
CA PHE A 65 0.81 -1.69 6.87
C PHE A 65 0.79 -3.13 6.42
N ASP A 66 -0.34 -3.56 5.89
CA ASP A 66 -0.55 -4.92 5.42
C ASP A 66 -0.66 -5.02 3.91
N GLY A 67 -1.16 -3.97 3.24
CA GLY A 67 -1.32 -3.96 1.79
C GLY A 67 -1.17 -2.57 1.18
N VAL A 68 -0.70 -2.54 -0.08
CA VAL A 68 -0.56 -1.33 -0.87
C VAL A 68 -0.97 -1.61 -2.32
N ALA A 69 -1.64 -0.65 -2.96
CA ALA A 69 -1.95 -0.67 -4.39
C ALA A 69 -1.81 0.72 -4.99
N ALA A 70 -1.44 0.81 -6.26
CA ALA A 70 -1.28 2.07 -6.97
C ALA A 70 -2.32 2.23 -8.08
N HIS A 71 -2.94 3.39 -8.16
CA HIS A 71 -3.84 3.77 -9.22
C HIS A 71 -3.02 4.16 -10.46
N PRO A 72 -3.09 3.41 -11.57
CA PRO A 72 -2.23 3.65 -12.72
C PRO A 72 -2.49 5.01 -13.37
N VAL A 73 -3.74 5.48 -13.44
CA VAL A 73 -4.05 6.74 -14.15
C VAL A 73 -3.79 8.00 -13.31
N THR A 74 -4.27 8.05 -12.06
CA THR A 74 -4.20 9.27 -11.23
C THR A 74 -2.86 9.43 -10.52
N GLY A 75 -2.03 8.40 -10.47
CA GLY A 75 -0.80 8.43 -9.67
C GLY A 75 -1.01 8.16 -8.19
N ARG A 76 -2.27 8.17 -7.70
CA ARG A 76 -2.59 7.90 -6.30
C ARG A 76 -2.18 6.50 -5.90
N PHE A 77 -1.99 6.28 -4.61
CA PHE A 77 -1.84 4.94 -4.07
C PHE A 77 -2.61 4.83 -2.75
N TYR A 78 -2.98 3.59 -2.43
CA TYR A 78 -3.81 3.27 -1.27
C TYR A 78 -3.08 2.27 -0.41
N VAL A 79 -3.11 2.48 0.90
CA VAL A 79 -2.47 1.63 1.88
C VAL A 79 -3.51 1.18 2.88
N ALA A 80 -3.61 -0.11 3.13
CA ALA A 80 -4.41 -0.66 4.20
C ALA A 80 -3.51 -1.00 5.39
N GLY A 81 -3.96 -0.64 6.59
CA GLY A 81 -3.22 -0.89 7.83
C GLY A 81 -4.03 -0.65 9.09
N SER A 82 -3.42 -0.91 10.24
CA SER A 82 -4.03 -0.67 11.56
C SER A 82 -3.98 0.82 11.91
N LEU A 83 -5.05 1.28 12.54
CA LEU A 83 -5.05 2.55 13.24
C LEU A 83 -4.23 2.38 14.53
N TYR A 84 -3.47 3.40 14.92
CA TYR A 84 -2.79 3.41 16.22
C TYR A 84 -3.82 3.17 17.34
N ASN A 85 -3.40 2.50 18.42
CA ASN A 85 -4.10 2.36 19.72
C ASN A 85 -5.62 2.07 19.68
N SER A 86 -6.12 1.48 18.60
CA SER A 86 -7.52 1.12 18.42
C SER A 86 -7.61 -0.24 17.73
N SER A 87 -8.72 -0.94 17.95
CA SER A 87 -9.00 -2.24 17.31
C SER A 87 -9.42 -2.09 15.83
N GLY A 88 -9.03 -1.00 15.16
CA GLY A 88 -9.59 -0.58 13.89
C GLY A 88 -8.56 -0.58 12.76
N PHE A 89 -9.04 -0.83 11.54
CA PHE A 89 -8.24 -0.83 10.32
C PHE A 89 -8.71 0.32 9.43
N ALA A 90 -7.80 0.86 8.62
CA ALA A 90 -8.13 1.92 7.68
C ALA A 90 -7.44 1.75 6.33
N LEU A 91 -8.13 2.21 5.30
CA LEU A 91 -7.59 2.46 3.98
C LEU A 91 -7.24 3.93 3.89
N THR A 92 -5.96 4.24 3.69
CA THR A 92 -5.46 5.61 3.52
C THR A 92 -5.10 5.84 2.06
N ALA A 93 -5.66 6.89 1.45
CA ALA A 93 -5.32 7.32 0.11
C ALA A 93 -4.22 8.39 0.14
N PHE A 94 -3.30 8.34 -0.82
CA PHE A 94 -2.19 9.27 -0.94
C PHE A 94 -2.09 9.84 -2.35
N ASP A 95 -1.70 11.10 -2.44
CA ASP A 95 -1.45 11.81 -3.69
C ASP A 95 0.04 12.20 -3.76
N PRO A 96 0.86 11.46 -4.55
CA PRO A 96 2.26 11.78 -4.79
C PRO A 96 2.52 13.20 -5.30
N ALA A 97 1.65 13.72 -6.17
CA ALA A 97 1.80 15.03 -6.77
C ALA A 97 1.55 16.13 -5.73
N ALA A 98 0.55 15.96 -4.88
CA ALA A 98 0.29 16.87 -3.76
C ALA A 98 1.24 16.63 -2.56
N GLY A 99 1.89 15.48 -2.52
CA GLY A 99 2.83 15.11 -1.47
C GLY A 99 2.23 14.86 -0.09
N LYS A 100 0.94 14.48 -0.03
CA LYS A 100 0.20 14.28 1.22
C LYS A 100 -0.81 13.14 1.14
N SER A 101 -1.32 12.70 2.29
CA SER A 101 -2.51 11.86 2.36
C SER A 101 -3.77 12.67 2.01
N LEU A 102 -4.74 12.00 1.39
CA LEU A 102 -6.04 12.56 1.02
C LEU A 102 -7.13 12.28 2.06
N GLY A 103 -6.90 11.31 2.93
CA GLY A 103 -7.86 10.91 3.96
C GLY A 103 -7.81 9.42 4.25
N LYS A 104 -8.63 9.00 5.22
CA LYS A 104 -8.76 7.61 5.66
C LYS A 104 -10.22 7.17 5.59
N ALA A 105 -10.44 5.92 5.24
CA ALA A 105 -11.73 5.25 5.36
C ALA A 105 -11.59 4.02 6.26
N GLU A 106 -12.52 3.83 7.19
CA GLU A 106 -12.50 2.69 8.09
C GLU A 106 -12.75 1.37 7.33
N ILE A 107 -11.93 0.36 7.62
CA ILE A 107 -12.12 -1.00 7.16
C ILE A 107 -12.78 -1.78 8.30
N PRO A 108 -14.06 -2.15 8.18
CA PRO A 108 -14.72 -2.97 9.20
C PRO A 108 -14.10 -4.37 9.25
N GLY A 109 -13.71 -4.83 10.44
CA GLY A 109 -13.11 -6.15 10.63
C GLY A 109 -12.01 -6.18 11.69
N ASP A 110 -11.23 -7.26 11.69
CA ASP A 110 -10.11 -7.49 12.62
C ASP A 110 -8.73 -7.50 11.97
N VAL A 111 -8.67 -7.59 10.65
CA VAL A 111 -7.40 -7.56 9.91
C VAL A 111 -7.63 -7.07 8.50
N ALA A 112 -6.68 -6.29 7.98
CA ALA A 112 -6.58 -5.99 6.56
C ALA A 112 -5.36 -6.72 5.99
N HIS A 113 -5.41 -7.17 4.74
CA HIS A 113 -4.32 -7.97 4.15
C HIS A 113 -3.84 -7.44 2.81
N GLY A 114 -4.75 -7.30 1.85
CA GLY A 114 -4.41 -6.95 0.48
C GLY A 114 -5.23 -5.77 0.01
N VAL A 115 -4.65 -4.97 -0.88
CA VAL A 115 -5.35 -3.88 -1.56
C VAL A 115 -5.24 -4.11 -3.06
N ALA A 116 -6.34 -3.88 -3.79
CA ALA A 116 -6.37 -3.87 -5.25
C ALA A 116 -7.18 -2.66 -5.74
N VAL A 117 -6.92 -2.21 -6.96
CA VAL A 117 -7.59 -1.06 -7.58
C VAL A 117 -8.17 -1.48 -8.91
N ASP A 118 -9.46 -1.24 -9.10
CA ASP A 118 -10.08 -1.17 -10.43
C ASP A 118 -10.23 0.31 -10.79
N PHE A 119 -9.30 0.78 -11.62
CA PHE A 119 -9.29 2.18 -12.06
C PHE A 119 -10.38 2.50 -13.09
N VAL A 120 -10.97 1.48 -13.73
CA VAL A 120 -12.04 1.65 -14.70
C VAL A 120 -13.37 1.81 -13.96
N ALA A 121 -13.64 0.92 -13.00
CA ALA A 121 -14.81 1.00 -12.13
C ALA A 121 -14.71 2.11 -11.07
N LYS A 122 -13.49 2.61 -10.81
CA LYS A 122 -13.16 3.58 -9.76
C LYS A 122 -13.44 3.00 -8.38
N GLU A 123 -12.90 1.80 -8.15
CA GLU A 123 -13.09 1.03 -6.93
C GLU A 123 -11.75 0.58 -6.34
N VAL A 124 -11.67 0.58 -5.01
CA VAL A 124 -10.54 0.04 -4.26
C VAL A 124 -11.05 -1.11 -3.41
N PHE A 125 -10.45 -2.28 -3.59
CA PHE A 125 -10.81 -3.52 -2.90
C PHE A 125 -9.81 -3.77 -1.79
N VAL A 126 -10.30 -4.05 -0.60
CA VAL A 126 -9.48 -4.44 0.55
C VAL A 126 -9.90 -5.82 1.01
N ALA A 127 -8.96 -6.77 0.99
CA ALA A 127 -9.15 -8.06 1.61
C ALA A 127 -9.03 -7.91 3.14
N SER A 128 -10.05 -8.34 3.87
CA SER A 128 -10.09 -8.29 5.33
C SER A 128 -10.76 -9.54 5.91
N SER A 129 -10.86 -9.63 7.23
CA SER A 129 -11.68 -10.62 7.91
C SER A 129 -12.66 -9.99 8.89
N ASP A 130 -13.73 -10.71 9.22
CA ASP A 130 -14.60 -10.31 10.33
C ASP A 130 -13.89 -10.37 11.69
N LYS A 131 -14.48 -9.69 12.67
CA LYS A 131 -14.00 -9.66 14.07
C LYS A 131 -14.26 -10.95 14.84
N ILE A 132 -15.20 -11.76 14.36
CA ILE A 132 -15.66 -12.95 15.08
C ILE A 132 -15.48 -14.16 14.16
N GLY A 133 -14.36 -14.86 14.35
CA GLY A 133 -14.09 -16.13 13.66
C GLY A 133 -13.23 -16.03 12.40
N TYR A 134 -12.60 -14.89 12.14
CA TYR A 134 -11.64 -14.67 11.04
C TYR A 134 -12.18 -15.09 9.66
N LYS A 135 -13.47 -14.87 9.40
CA LYS A 135 -14.04 -15.19 8.09
C LYS A 135 -13.57 -14.17 7.06
N PRO A 136 -12.99 -14.61 5.94
CA PRO A 136 -12.48 -13.70 4.92
C PRO A 136 -13.63 -12.93 4.25
N ARG A 137 -13.37 -11.67 3.91
CA ARG A 137 -14.29 -10.77 3.20
C ARG A 137 -13.51 -9.78 2.33
N THR A 138 -14.24 -9.09 1.45
CA THR A 138 -13.73 -7.95 0.69
C THR A 138 -14.56 -6.72 1.03
N VAL A 139 -13.88 -5.61 1.33
CA VAL A 139 -14.49 -4.28 1.48
C VAL A 139 -14.17 -3.49 0.22
N ILE A 140 -15.20 -2.85 -0.35
CA ILE A 140 -15.08 -2.08 -1.59
C ILE A 140 -15.29 -0.61 -1.24
N PHE A 141 -14.34 0.23 -1.61
CA PHE A 141 -14.38 1.67 -1.47
C PHE A 141 -14.50 2.32 -2.84
N SER A 142 -15.20 3.44 -2.94
CA SER A 142 -15.21 4.24 -4.16
C SER A 142 -13.95 5.11 -4.23
N ASP A 143 -13.33 5.19 -5.40
CA ASP A 143 -12.29 6.16 -5.75
C ASP A 143 -12.85 7.32 -6.60
N ARG A 144 -14.14 7.61 -6.44
CA ARG A 144 -14.73 8.81 -7.07
C ARG A 144 -14.27 10.06 -6.30
N PRO A 145 -14.01 11.18 -7.00
CA PRO A 145 -13.70 12.46 -6.36
C PRO A 145 -14.85 12.97 -5.48
#